data_AF-A0A917QPR2-F1
#
_entry.id   AF-A0A917QPR2-F1
#
_cell.length_a   1.000
_cell.length_b   1.000
_cell.length_c   1.000
_cell.angle_alpha   90.00
_cell.angle_beta   90.00
_cell.angle_gamma   90.00
#
_symmetry.space_group_name_H-M   'P 1'
#
loop_
_entity.id
_entity.type
_entity.pdbx_description
1 polymer ?
#
loop_
_entity_poly.entity_id
_entity_poly.type
_entity_poly.pdbx_seq_one_letter_code
_entity_poly.pdbx_strand_id
1 'polypeptide(L)' 'MSSGGEIGEVAIAEPDPRILAVFNEATGPLRARDVSEALDHELLRKNIEGTRAKLKRLAKPDILTEADTGSFTRKQ' A
#
# COMPACT_ATOMS: atom_id res chain seq x y z
N MET A 1 25.19 -33.95 10.19
CA MET A 1 24.90 -32.92 11.21
C MET A 1 24.86 -31.58 10.49
N SER A 2 23.76 -30.84 10.68
CA SER A 2 23.67 -29.38 10.46
C SER A 2 23.69 -28.92 8.99
N SER A 3 22.82 -28.06 8.48
CA SER A 3 21.63 -27.34 8.97
C SER A 3 20.85 -26.98 7.69
N GLY A 4 19.53 -27.06 7.63
CA GLY A 4 18.65 -26.08 8.26
C GLY A 4 18.91 -24.71 7.64
N GLY A 5 18.22 -24.36 6.56
CA GLY A 5 18.46 -23.13 5.81
C GLY A 5 17.23 -22.73 5.01
N GLU A 6 16.24 -22.22 5.74
CA GLU A 6 15.29 -21.20 5.31
C GLU A 6 14.41 -21.55 4.09
N ILE A 7 13.26 -22.17 4.38
CA ILE A 7 12.04 -21.82 3.64
C ILE A 7 11.86 -20.32 3.82
N GLY A 8 12.37 -19.54 2.87
CA GLY A 8 12.20 -18.10 2.82
C GLY A 8 10.72 -17.81 2.86
N GLU A 9 10.28 -17.47 4.07
CA GLU A 9 9.02 -16.86 4.46
C GLU A 9 8.36 -16.24 3.24
N VAL A 10 7.15 -16.70 2.92
CA VAL A 10 6.28 -16.00 1.96
C VAL A 10 6.11 -14.62 2.58
N ALA A 11 6.97 -13.67 2.19
CA ALA A 11 7.03 -12.37 2.81
C ALA A 11 5.61 -11.82 2.76
N ILE A 12 4.98 -11.82 3.93
CA ILE A 12 3.71 -11.18 4.16
C ILE A 12 4.11 -9.71 4.07
N ALA A 13 4.27 -9.22 2.84
CA ALA A 13 5.01 -7.99 2.57
C ALA A 13 4.48 -6.94 3.51
N GLU A 14 5.32 -6.57 4.48
CA GLU A 14 4.89 -5.71 5.56
C GLU A 14 4.31 -4.45 4.93
N PRO A 15 3.23 -3.91 5.49
CA PRO A 15 2.60 -2.73 4.91
C PRO A 15 3.67 -1.65 4.76
N ASP A 16 3.90 -1.16 3.54
CA ASP A 16 4.91 -0.13 3.25
C ASP A 16 4.60 1.06 4.19
N PRO A 17 5.42 1.32 5.22
CA PRO A 17 5.05 2.21 6.31
C PRO A 17 4.84 3.65 5.80
N ARG A 18 5.46 3.98 4.67
CA ARG A 18 5.29 5.26 3.98
C ARG A 18 3.88 5.42 3.40
N ILE A 19 3.29 4.36 2.86
CA ILE A 19 1.90 4.42 2.38
C ILE A 19 0.96 4.71 3.55
N LEU A 20 1.16 4.03 4.68
CA LEU A 20 0.34 4.27 5.86
C LEU A 20 0.54 5.68 6.43
N ALA A 21 1.76 6.20 6.42
CA ALA A 21 2.03 7.58 6.82
C ALA A 21 1.24 8.59 5.98
N VAL A 22 1.19 8.41 4.64
CA VAL A 22 0.41 9.26 3.74
C VAL A 22 -1.08 9.26 4.10
N PHE A 23 -1.67 8.11 4.44
CA PHE A 23 -3.06 8.05 4.88
C PHE A 23 -3.29 8.60 6.30
N ASN A 24 -2.27 8.64 7.16
CA ASN A 24 -2.38 9.20 8.50
C ASN A 24 -2.41 10.74 8.48
N GLU A 25 -1.71 11.33 7.52
CA GLU A 25 -1.67 12.78 7.34
C GLU A 25 -2.86 13.30 6.50
N ALA A 26 -3.48 12.43 5.70
CA ALA A 26 -4.63 12.78 4.90
C ALA A 26 -5.91 12.93 5.74
N THR A 27 -6.67 13.99 5.47
CA THR A 27 -7.96 14.26 6.11
C THR A 27 -9.14 13.59 5.39
N GLY A 28 -8.87 12.71 4.41
CA GLY A 28 -9.91 12.07 3.60
C GLY A 28 -9.36 10.97 2.69
N PRO A 29 -10.24 10.36 1.86
CA PRO A 29 -9.84 9.29 0.95
C PRO A 29 -8.80 9.74 -0.09
N LEU A 30 -7.83 8.89 -0.38
CA LEU A 30 -6.81 9.13 -1.40
C LEU A 30 -6.90 8.11 -2.54
N ARG A 31 -6.61 8.57 -3.75
CA ARG A 31 -6.44 7.70 -4.92
C ARG A 31 -5.00 7.23 -5.03
N ALA A 32 -4.77 6.20 -5.84
CA ALA A 32 -3.43 5.70 -6.14
C ALA A 32 -2.48 6.77 -6.73
N ARG A 33 -3.03 7.75 -7.46
CA ARG A 33 -2.25 8.89 -7.97
C ARG A 33 -1.76 9.77 -6.82
N ASP A 34 -2.66 10.16 -5.92
CA ASP A 34 -2.35 11.07 -4.80
C ASP A 34 -1.30 10.43 -3.87
N VAL A 35 -1.44 9.13 -3.61
CA VAL A 35 -0.43 8.36 -2.85
C VAL A 35 0.89 8.26 -3.62
N SER A 36 0.87 8.06 -4.93
CA SER A 36 2.10 8.03 -5.74
C SER A 36 2.82 9.37 -5.71
N GLU A 37 2.08 10.47 -5.76
CA GLU A 37 2.61 11.84 -5.67
C GLU A 37 3.22 12.11 -4.29
N ALA A 38 2.51 11.74 -3.22
CA ALA A 38 2.97 11.92 -1.85
C ALA A 38 4.19 11.06 -1.49
N LEU A 39 4.40 9.94 -2.18
CA LEU A 39 5.60 9.11 -2.07
C LEU A 39 6.78 9.64 -2.90
N ASP A 40 6.64 10.82 -3.53
CA ASP A 40 7.62 11.43 -4.42
C ASP A 40 7.99 10.54 -5.62
N HIS A 41 7.06 9.65 -6.02
CA HIS A 41 7.25 8.86 -7.22
C HIS A 41 6.82 9.69 -8.43
N GLU A 42 7.62 9.63 -9.50
CA GLU A 42 7.24 10.20 -10.79
C GLU A 42 5.84 9.71 -11.20
N LEU A 43 4.96 10.61 -11.66
CA LEU A 43 3.57 10.31 -12.02
C LEU A 43 3.44 9.54 -13.35
N LEU A 44 4.26 8.52 -13.52
CA LEU A 44 4.18 7.57 -14.61
C LEU A 44 3.07 6.56 -14.33
N ARG A 45 2.38 6.14 -15.40
CA ARG A 45 1.33 5.11 -15.35
C ARG A 45 1.76 3.86 -14.57
N LYS A 46 3.01 3.42 -14.74
CA LYS A 46 3.56 2.25 -14.03
C LYS A 46 3.56 2.42 -12.50
N ASN A 47 3.85 3.62 -12.01
CA ASN A 47 3.94 3.92 -10.58
C ASN A 47 2.55 4.04 -9.96
N ILE A 48 1.60 4.63 -10.70
CA ILE A 48 0.20 4.73 -10.28
C ILE A 48 -0.44 3.34 -10.20
N GLU A 49 -0.26 2.49 -11.22
CA GLU A 49 -0.80 1.12 -11.20
C GLU A 49 -0.13 0.25 -10.13
N GLY A 50 1.20 0.39 -9.95
CA GLY A 50 1.92 -0.29 -8.87
C GLY A 50 1.41 0.14 -7.48
N THR A 51 1.17 1.43 -7.28
CA THR A 51 0.57 1.96 -6.06
C THR A 51 -0.84 1.43 -5.87
N ARG A 52 -1.68 1.44 -6.91
CA ARG A 52 -3.05 0.89 -6.87
C ARG A 52 -3.06 -0.58 -6.45
N ALA A 53 -2.14 -1.39 -6.98
CA ALA A 53 -1.99 -2.80 -6.59
C ALA A 53 -1.64 -2.95 -5.12
N LYS A 54 -0.74 -2.11 -4.59
CA LYS A 54 -0.40 -2.07 -3.15
C LYS A 54 -1.61 -1.67 -2.30
N LEU A 55 -2.35 -0.62 -2.68
CA LEU A 55 -3.54 -0.17 -1.95
C LEU A 55 -4.60 -1.28 -1.88
N LYS A 56 -4.89 -1.95 -2.99
CA LYS A 56 -5.79 -3.11 -3.02
C LYS A 56 -5.31 -4.26 -2.13
N ARG A 57 -4.00 -4.49 -2.05
CA ARG A 57 -3.43 -5.51 -1.17
C ARG A 57 -3.62 -5.15 0.31
N LEU A 58 -3.54 -3.87 0.67
CA LEU A 58 -3.81 -3.38 2.02
C LEU A 58 -5.31 -3.34 2.35
N ALA A 59 -6.18 -3.22 1.35
CA ALA A 59 -7.62 -3.31 1.56
C ALA A 59 -8.10 -4.74 1.86
N LYS A 60 -7.43 -5.78 1.31
CA LYS A 60 -7.79 -7.18 1.58
C LYS A 60 -7.78 -7.57 3.07
N PRO A 61 -6.76 -7.23 3.87
CA PRO A 61 -6.75 -7.47 5.32
C PRO A 61 -7.44 -6.34 6.10
N ASP A 62 -8.26 -5.49 5.47
CA ASP A 62 -8.95 -4.37 6.11
C ASP A 62 -8.04 -3.30 6.74
N ILE A 63 -6.77 -3.19 6.33
CA ILE A 63 -5.89 -2.09 6.78
C ILE A 63 -6.35 -0.76 6.16
N LEU A 64 -6.74 -0.82 4.88
CA LEU A 64 -7.44 0.26 4.18
C LEU A 64 -8.86 -0.15 3.86
N THR A 65 -9.74 0.81 3.65
CA THR A 65 -11.09 0.62 3.13
C THR A 65 -11.22 1.35 1.80
N GLU A 66 -11.74 0.68 0.77
CA GLU A 66 -12.07 1.32 -0.50
C GLU A 66 -13.38 2.11 -0.29
N ALA A 67 -13.26 3.44 -0.13
CA ALA A 67 -14.39 4.33 0.11
C ALA A 67 -15.22 4.57 -1.17
N ASP A 68 -14.54 4.63 -2.30
CA ASP A 68 -15.10 4.74 -3.66
C ASP A 68 -14.21 3.97 -4.63
N THR A 69 -14.68 3.76 -5.87
CA THR A 69 -13.90 3.05 -6.89
C THR A 69 -12.50 3.66 -7.08
N GLY A 70 -11.46 2.95 -6.62
CA GLY A 70 -10.06 3.39 -6.68
C GLY A 70 -9.65 4.46 -5.67
N SER A 71 -10.49 4.73 -4.66
CA SER A 71 -10.27 5.67 -3.56
C SER A 71 -10.23 4.91 -2.24
N PHE A 72 -9.18 5.11 -1.47
CA PHE A 72 -8.93 4.35 -0.24
C PHE A 72 -8.86 5.29 0.96
N THR A 73 -9.25 4.80 2.12
CA THR A 73 -9.08 5.51 3.40
C THR A 73 -8.51 4.54 4.43
N ARG A 74 -7.85 5.07 5.47
CA ARG A 74 -7.40 4.24 6.58
C ARG A 74 -8.61 3.76 7.39
N LYS A 75 -8.66 2.47 7.70
CA LYS A 75 -9.61 1.95 8.68
C LYS A 75 -9.14 2.43 10.06
N GLN A 76 -9.96 3.25 10.73
CA GLN A 76 -9.66 3.71 12.10
C GLN A 76 -9.70 2.55 13.09
#